data_AF-A0A957W5C7-F1
#
_entry.id   AF-A0A957W5C7-F1
#
_cell.length_a   1.000
_cell.length_b   1.000
_cell.length_c   1.000
_cell.angle_alpha   90.00
_cell.angle_beta   90.00
_cell.angle_gamma   90.00
#
_symmetry.space_group_name_H-M   'P 1'
#
loop_
_entity.id
_entity.type
_entity.pdbx_description
1 polymer ?
#
loop_
_entity_poly.entity_id
_entity_poly.type
_entity_poly.pdbx_seq_one_letter_code
_entity_poly.pdbx_strand_id
1 'polypeptide(L)'
;MRLKILFIMALVLLLTPLTTIALAAPTSQGATCENEYVVQADDWLSKLADRYYSDMLAYPAIVAATNLMATTDDSFTAITNPDVIEIGQKLCIPAEDAVEGLIAGDEGETLAPPPVEPKLVWVDSVDVEMVEGEYVATLVGNFPDGCSTMGETETTVIGDTIAVTVLADSPPDVMCTAALVPFEETVVLDLGEVEPGEYTVVVNDSATTTLTVN
;
A
#
# COMPACT_ATOMS: atom_id res chain seq x y z
N MET A 1 -28.49 -61.07 10.71
CA MET A 1 -28.04 -60.58 9.38
C MET A 1 -28.18 -59.05 9.19
N ARG A 2 -28.63 -58.27 10.19
CA ARG A 2 -28.74 -56.79 10.11
C ARG A 2 -27.57 -56.02 10.75
N LEU A 3 -26.72 -56.68 11.54
CA LEU A 3 -25.57 -56.06 12.21
C LEU A 3 -24.32 -55.92 11.30
N LYS A 4 -24.19 -56.77 10.28
CA LYS A 4 -23.09 -56.72 9.28
C LYS A 4 -23.28 -55.62 8.22
N ILE A 5 -24.51 -55.14 8.01
CA ILE A 5 -24.81 -54.07 7.06
C ILE A 5 -24.48 -52.70 7.66
N LEU A 6 -24.65 -52.53 8.98
CA LEU A 6 -24.26 -51.31 9.70
C LEU A 6 -22.74 -51.11 9.76
N PHE A 7 -21.95 -52.19 9.80
CA PHE A 7 -20.48 -52.08 9.76
C PHE A 7 -19.92 -51.75 8.37
N ILE A 8 -20.61 -52.14 7.29
CA ILE A 8 -20.17 -51.85 5.92
C ILE A 8 -20.57 -50.41 5.52
N MET A 9 -21.63 -49.86 6.10
CA MET A 9 -22.01 -48.45 5.88
C MET A 9 -21.16 -47.46 6.70
N ALA A 10 -20.55 -47.91 7.81
CA ALA A 10 -19.63 -47.11 8.62
C ALA A 10 -18.17 -47.09 8.09
N LEU A 11 -17.79 -48.01 7.20
CA LEU A 11 -16.42 -48.12 6.68
C LEU A 11 -16.22 -47.44 5.30
N VAL A 12 -17.30 -46.97 4.66
CA VAL A 12 -17.25 -46.31 3.34
C VAL A 12 -17.42 -44.78 3.46
N LEU A 13 -17.47 -44.23 4.68
CA LEU A 13 -17.60 -42.78 4.94
C LEU A 13 -16.28 -42.14 5.44
N LEU A 14 -15.13 -42.74 5.12
CA LEU A 14 -13.82 -42.28 5.63
C LEU A 14 -12.71 -42.29 4.57
N LEU A 15 -13.07 -42.12 3.30
CA LEU A 15 -12.11 -41.94 2.20
C LEU A 15 -12.53 -40.78 1.28
N THR A 16 -12.75 -39.60 1.86
CA THR A 16 -12.74 -38.37 1.08
C THR A 16 -11.28 -38.01 0.81
N PRO A 17 -10.85 -37.82 -0.45
CA PRO A 17 -9.53 -37.25 -0.70
C PRO A 17 -9.50 -35.87 -0.04
N LEU A 18 -8.48 -35.59 0.75
CA LEU A 18 -8.14 -34.22 1.13
C LEU A 18 -7.87 -33.49 -0.18
N THR A 19 -8.87 -32.81 -0.71
CA THR A 19 -8.68 -31.81 -1.76
C THR A 19 -7.85 -30.71 -1.11
N THR A 20 -6.56 -30.72 -1.39
CA THR A 20 -5.70 -29.57 -1.15
C THR A 20 -6.33 -28.41 -1.90
N ILE A 21 -6.97 -27.52 -1.17
CA ILE A 21 -7.32 -26.20 -1.69
C ILE A 21 -5.97 -25.50 -1.85
N ALA A 22 -5.40 -25.57 -3.05
CA ALA A 22 -4.33 -24.67 -3.41
C ALA A 22 -4.95 -23.27 -3.33
N LEU A 23 -4.61 -22.51 -2.29
CA LEU A 23 -4.68 -21.07 -2.38
C LEU A 23 -3.69 -20.71 -3.49
N ALA A 24 -4.21 -20.49 -4.69
CA ALA A 24 -3.48 -19.66 -5.63
C ALA A 24 -3.26 -18.35 -4.90
N ALA A 25 -2.02 -18.11 -4.45
CA ALA A 25 -1.61 -16.75 -4.18
C ALA A 25 -1.99 -15.95 -5.44
N PRO A 26 -2.50 -14.71 -5.31
CA PRO A 26 -2.54 -13.83 -6.46
C PRO A 26 -1.09 -13.81 -6.94
N THR A 27 -0.82 -14.43 -8.08
CA THR A 27 0.42 -14.18 -8.77
C THR A 27 0.40 -12.68 -8.97
N SER A 28 1.34 -11.96 -8.35
CA SER A 28 1.80 -10.75 -8.99
C SER A 28 2.47 -11.26 -10.27
N GLN A 29 1.68 -11.46 -11.34
CA GLN A 29 2.20 -11.77 -12.65
C GLN A 29 3.04 -10.55 -13.06
N GLY A 30 4.30 -10.55 -12.66
CA GLY A 30 5.29 -9.62 -13.18
C GLY A 30 5.23 -9.68 -14.69
N ALA A 31 5.32 -8.51 -15.34
CA ALA A 31 5.18 -8.26 -16.76
C ALA A 31 5.67 -9.43 -17.64
N THR A 32 4.78 -10.37 -17.97
CA THR A 32 5.08 -11.41 -18.94
C THR A 32 4.76 -10.89 -20.32
N CYS A 33 5.70 -11.04 -21.24
CA CYS A 33 5.47 -10.70 -22.62
C CYS A 33 4.60 -11.76 -23.31
N GLU A 34 3.29 -11.54 -23.34
CA GLU A 34 2.37 -12.50 -23.97
C GLU A 34 2.55 -12.52 -25.48
N ASN A 35 2.64 -11.34 -26.10
CA ASN A 35 2.86 -11.22 -27.53
C ASN A 35 4.01 -10.27 -27.85
N GLU A 36 4.95 -10.74 -28.68
CA GLU A 36 5.98 -9.87 -29.26
C GLU A 36 5.44 -9.27 -30.57
N TYR A 37 5.46 -7.94 -30.69
CA TYR A 37 5.05 -7.23 -31.88
C TYR A 37 6.23 -6.50 -32.52
N VAL A 38 6.32 -6.53 -33.85
CA VAL A 38 7.34 -5.78 -34.59
C VAL A 38 6.67 -4.60 -35.29
N VAL A 39 7.04 -3.38 -34.90
CA VAL A 39 6.47 -2.12 -35.39
C VAL A 39 6.54 -2.05 -36.92
N GLN A 40 5.40 -1.75 -37.54
CA GLN A 40 5.28 -1.54 -38.99
C GLN A 40 5.14 -0.05 -39.32
N ALA A 41 5.22 0.29 -40.61
CA ALA A 41 4.88 1.63 -41.07
C ALA A 41 3.43 1.99 -40.69
N ASP A 42 3.21 3.26 -40.32
CA ASP A 42 1.93 3.80 -39.83
C ASP A 42 1.40 3.21 -38.52
N ASP A 43 2.27 2.64 -37.67
CA ASP A 43 1.92 2.27 -36.31
C ASP A 43 2.22 3.38 -35.30
N TRP A 44 1.37 3.46 -34.29
CA TRP A 44 1.58 4.23 -33.06
C TRP A 44 0.98 3.44 -31.88
N LEU A 45 1.47 3.68 -30.68
CA LEU A 45 1.19 2.82 -29.52
C LEU A 45 -0.31 2.74 -29.20
N SER A 46 -1.05 3.85 -29.25
CA SER A 46 -2.50 3.85 -29.00
C SER A 46 -3.32 3.03 -30.02
N LYS A 47 -2.87 2.93 -31.27
CA LYS A 47 -3.51 2.06 -32.28
C LYS A 47 -3.26 0.58 -31.98
N LEU A 48 -2.10 0.25 -31.42
CA LEU A 48 -1.82 -1.10 -30.97
C LEU A 48 -2.63 -1.42 -29.71
N ALA A 49 -2.70 -0.50 -28.75
CA ALA A 49 -3.53 -0.65 -27.56
C ALA A 49 -5.02 -0.87 -27.91
N ASP A 50 -5.57 -0.09 -28.84
CA ASP A 50 -6.93 -0.29 -29.36
C ASP A 50 -7.11 -1.69 -29.97
N ARG A 51 -6.13 -2.14 -30.76
CA ARG A 51 -6.17 -3.45 -31.41
C ARG A 51 -6.15 -4.60 -30.40
N TYR A 52 -5.32 -4.50 -29.37
CA TYR A 52 -5.07 -5.60 -28.42
C TYR A 52 -6.00 -5.58 -27.21
N TYR A 53 -6.47 -4.40 -26.79
CA TYR A 53 -7.22 -4.22 -25.54
C TYR A 53 -8.59 -3.59 -25.76
N SER A 54 -8.94 -3.20 -26.99
CA SER A 54 -10.12 -2.37 -27.27
C SER A 54 -10.13 -1.05 -26.46
N ASP A 55 -8.94 -0.60 -26.06
CA ASP A 55 -8.72 0.61 -25.28
C ASP A 55 -7.50 1.36 -25.83
N MET A 56 -7.77 2.49 -26.49
CA MET A 56 -6.74 3.38 -27.03
C MET A 56 -5.84 3.97 -25.93
N LEU A 57 -6.35 4.10 -24.70
CA LEU A 57 -5.65 4.67 -23.56
C LEU A 57 -4.75 3.67 -22.84
N ALA A 58 -4.85 2.37 -23.16
CA ALA A 58 -4.04 1.32 -22.54
C ALA A 58 -2.60 1.22 -23.10
N TYR A 59 -2.19 2.15 -23.96
CA TYR A 59 -0.84 2.14 -24.54
C TYR A 59 0.32 2.26 -23.53
N PRO A 60 0.16 2.88 -22.33
CA PRO A 60 1.22 2.88 -21.31
C PRO A 60 1.60 1.46 -20.86
N ALA A 61 0.66 0.49 -20.89
CA ALA A 61 0.98 -0.90 -20.58
C ALA A 61 2.03 -1.49 -21.55
N ILE A 62 1.94 -1.14 -22.84
CA ILE A 62 2.89 -1.57 -23.87
C ILE A 62 4.26 -0.95 -23.62
N VAL A 63 4.31 0.33 -23.21
CA VAL A 63 5.54 1.03 -22.85
C VAL A 63 6.20 0.36 -21.64
N ALA A 64 5.45 0.21 -20.54
CA ALA A 64 5.92 -0.39 -19.30
C ALA A 64 6.45 -1.81 -19.52
N ALA A 65 5.67 -2.66 -20.21
CA ALA A 65 6.08 -4.03 -20.50
C ALA A 65 7.34 -4.08 -21.39
N THR A 66 7.42 -3.26 -22.42
CA THR A 66 8.60 -3.20 -23.32
C THR A 66 9.85 -2.75 -22.56
N ASN A 67 9.72 -1.75 -21.67
CA ASN A 67 10.82 -1.24 -20.87
C ASN A 67 11.30 -2.25 -19.82
N LEU A 68 10.37 -2.98 -19.19
CA LEU A 68 10.71 -4.09 -18.29
C LEU A 68 11.46 -5.20 -19.04
N MET A 69 11.00 -5.59 -20.22
CA MET A 69 11.69 -6.59 -21.04
C MET A 69 13.08 -6.14 -21.48
N ALA A 70 13.26 -4.87 -21.84
CA ALA A 70 14.56 -4.30 -22.21
C ALA A 70 15.61 -4.34 -21.09
N THR A 71 15.23 -4.57 -19.82
CA THR A 71 16.20 -4.78 -18.72
C THR A 71 16.78 -6.18 -18.67
N THR A 72 16.12 -7.16 -19.30
CA THR A 72 16.47 -8.59 -19.22
C THR A 72 16.75 -9.21 -20.57
N ASP A 73 16.29 -8.61 -21.67
CA ASP A 73 16.46 -9.07 -23.04
C ASP A 73 16.86 -7.90 -23.96
N ASP A 74 18.12 -7.95 -24.43
CA ASP A 74 18.74 -6.94 -25.30
C ASP A 74 18.05 -6.80 -26.68
N SER A 75 17.16 -7.72 -27.05
CA SER A 75 16.38 -7.61 -28.29
C SER A 75 15.20 -6.63 -28.18
N PHE A 76 14.87 -6.17 -26.97
CA PHE A 76 13.95 -5.06 -26.75
C PHE A 76 14.71 -3.76 -26.55
N THR A 77 14.19 -2.67 -27.09
CA THR A 77 14.73 -1.31 -26.88
C THR A 77 13.77 -0.54 -26.01
N ALA A 78 14.29 0.05 -24.93
CA ALA A 78 13.49 0.88 -24.03
C ALA A 78 12.90 2.08 -24.79
N ILE A 79 11.59 2.26 -24.65
CA ILE A 79 10.83 3.41 -25.12
C ILE A 79 11.01 4.53 -24.10
N THR A 80 11.85 5.51 -24.45
CA THR A 80 12.05 6.73 -23.65
C THR A 80 11.10 7.86 -24.04
N ASN A 81 10.49 7.77 -25.22
CA ASN A 81 9.48 8.69 -25.70
C ASN A 81 8.36 7.89 -26.40
N PRO A 82 7.18 7.75 -25.78
CA PRO A 82 6.06 6.98 -26.34
C PRO A 82 5.54 7.49 -27.70
N ASP A 83 5.79 8.77 -28.03
CA ASP A 83 5.42 9.34 -29.33
C ASP A 83 6.36 8.91 -30.47
N VAL A 84 7.44 8.19 -30.15
CA VAL A 84 8.48 7.78 -31.10
C VAL A 84 8.72 6.27 -31.00
N ILE A 85 8.25 5.54 -32.01
CA ILE A 85 8.58 4.13 -32.22
C ILE A 85 9.16 3.93 -33.62
N GLU A 86 10.14 3.05 -33.75
CA GLU A 86 10.85 2.83 -35.03
C GLU A 86 10.32 1.59 -35.76
N ILE A 87 10.24 1.66 -37.09
CA ILE A 87 9.87 0.49 -37.90
C ILE A 87 10.90 -0.63 -37.67
N GLY A 88 10.40 -1.81 -37.31
CA GLY A 88 11.23 -2.96 -36.95
C GLY A 88 11.54 -3.09 -35.45
N GLN A 89 11.16 -2.10 -34.63
CA GLN A 89 11.30 -2.19 -33.17
C GLN A 89 10.42 -3.31 -32.61
N LYS A 90 10.99 -4.12 -31.70
CA LYS A 90 10.24 -5.15 -30.99
C LYS A 90 9.58 -4.53 -29.75
N LEU A 91 8.26 -4.68 -29.68
CA LEU A 91 7.41 -4.26 -28.57
C LEU A 91 6.89 -5.47 -27.83
N CYS A 92 6.74 -5.29 -26.53
CA CYS A 92 6.09 -6.27 -25.69
C CYS A 92 4.61 -5.88 -25.49
N ILE A 93 3.71 -6.76 -25.93
CA ILE A 93 2.28 -6.65 -25.68
C ILE A 93 1.96 -7.56 -24.48
N PRO A 94 1.74 -6.99 -23.28
CA PRO A 94 1.39 -7.77 -22.11
C PRO A 94 0.00 -8.38 -22.22
N ALA A 95 -0.28 -9.36 -21.37
CA ALA A 95 -1.60 -9.94 -21.21
C ALA A 95 -2.63 -8.93 -20.74
N GLU A 96 -3.88 -9.07 -21.19
CA GLU A 96 -4.97 -8.14 -20.85
C GLU A 96 -5.18 -8.01 -19.33
N ASP A 97 -5.02 -9.11 -18.58
CA ASP A 97 -5.15 -9.13 -17.13
C ASP A 97 -4.00 -8.43 -16.40
N ALA A 98 -2.87 -8.18 -17.08
CA ALA A 98 -1.74 -7.43 -16.56
C ALA A 98 -1.80 -5.94 -16.91
N VAL A 99 -2.69 -5.52 -17.82
CA VAL A 99 -2.76 -4.14 -18.34
C VAL A 99 -3.01 -3.13 -17.21
N GLU A 100 -4.00 -3.36 -16.35
CA GLU A 100 -4.32 -2.43 -15.25
C GLU A 100 -3.13 -2.24 -14.30
N GLY A 101 -2.42 -3.32 -13.95
CA GLY A 101 -1.24 -3.26 -13.09
C GLY A 101 -0.04 -2.57 -13.73
N LEU A 102 0.07 -2.60 -15.06
CA LEU A 102 1.15 -1.97 -15.81
C LEU A 102 0.88 -0.49 -16.11
N ILE A 103 -0.38 -0.12 -16.36
CA ILE A 103 -0.78 1.30 -16.52
C ILE A 103 -0.66 2.02 -15.17
N ALA A 104 -1.02 1.35 -14.07
CA ALA A 104 -0.82 1.88 -12.72
C ALA A 104 0.65 2.18 -12.40
N GLY A 105 1.61 1.64 -13.17
CA GLY A 105 3.04 1.88 -13.02
C GLY A 105 3.61 3.01 -13.88
N ASP A 106 2.86 3.57 -14.84
CA ASP A 106 3.32 4.62 -15.77
C ASP A 106 2.29 5.75 -16.00
N GLU A 107 1.27 5.87 -15.15
CA GLU A 107 0.70 7.20 -14.92
C GLU A 107 1.75 8.07 -14.20
N GLY A 108 2.65 8.69 -14.96
CA GLY A 108 3.11 10.03 -14.62
C GLY A 108 1.94 10.97 -14.91
N GLU A 109 0.95 11.07 -14.03
CA GLU A 109 1.08 11.74 -12.75
C GLU A 109 0.53 10.90 -11.58
N THR A 110 1.35 10.00 -11.04
CA THR A 110 1.41 9.85 -9.59
C THR A 110 1.89 11.22 -9.12
N LEU A 111 0.95 12.15 -8.90
CA LEU A 111 1.09 12.98 -7.73
C LEU A 111 1.17 11.96 -6.60
N ALA A 112 2.40 11.56 -6.25
CA ALA A 112 2.67 11.26 -4.85
C ALA A 112 1.93 12.37 -4.11
N PRO A 113 1.01 12.05 -3.18
CA PRO A 113 0.21 13.07 -2.51
C PRO A 113 1.15 14.24 -2.23
N PRO A 114 0.81 15.45 -2.72
CA PRO A 114 1.77 16.54 -2.88
C PRO A 114 2.59 16.61 -1.60
N PRO A 115 3.94 16.63 -1.68
CA PRO A 115 4.81 16.33 -0.56
C PRO A 115 4.26 16.91 0.74
N VAL A 116 3.64 16.08 1.58
CA VAL A 116 3.09 16.58 2.83
C VAL A 116 4.29 16.98 3.69
N GLU A 117 4.26 18.21 4.19
CA GLU A 117 5.29 18.66 5.10
C GLU A 117 4.91 18.22 6.51
N PRO A 118 5.57 17.21 7.10
CA PRO A 118 5.25 16.78 8.46
C PRO A 118 5.65 17.87 9.45
N LYS A 119 4.71 18.25 10.31
CA LYS A 119 4.95 19.20 11.40
C LYS A 119 4.64 18.54 12.74
N LEU A 120 5.47 18.81 13.74
CA LEU A 120 5.17 18.39 15.11
C LEU A 120 3.91 19.09 15.61
N VAL A 121 2.99 18.29 16.17
CA VAL A 121 1.75 18.76 16.76
C VAL A 121 1.97 19.15 18.21
N TRP A 122 1.35 20.24 18.66
CA TRP A 122 1.33 20.57 20.08
C TRP A 122 0.19 19.81 20.78
N VAL A 123 0.55 18.93 21.72
CA VAL A 123 -0.41 18.15 22.52
C VAL A 123 -0.51 18.77 23.91
N ASP A 124 -1.73 19.10 24.32
CA ASP A 124 -2.03 19.71 25.63
C ASP A 124 -2.24 18.65 26.71
N SER A 125 -2.88 17.52 26.38
CA SER A 125 -3.03 16.38 27.29
C SER A 125 -3.05 15.05 26.56
N VAL A 126 -2.61 14.01 27.28
CA VAL A 126 -2.66 12.61 26.84
C VAL A 126 -3.22 11.76 27.98
N ASP A 127 -4.22 10.95 27.64
CA ASP A 127 -4.80 9.95 28.54
C ASP A 127 -4.70 8.58 27.87
N VAL A 128 -4.11 7.59 28.55
CA VAL A 128 -3.88 6.26 27.99
C VAL A 128 -4.68 5.21 28.76
N GLU A 129 -5.45 4.41 28.03
CA GLU A 129 -6.29 3.34 28.58
C GLU A 129 -6.09 2.03 27.81
N MET A 130 -6.33 0.89 28.46
CA MET A 130 -6.37 -0.39 27.78
C MET A 130 -7.80 -0.67 27.31
N VAL A 131 -7.99 -0.79 26.00
CA VAL A 131 -9.28 -1.11 25.37
C VAL A 131 -9.10 -2.36 24.53
N GLU A 132 -9.88 -3.40 24.84
CA GLU A 132 -9.90 -4.67 24.10
C GLU A 132 -8.52 -5.36 23.92
N GLY A 133 -7.56 -5.08 24.82
CA GLY A 133 -6.21 -5.66 24.81
C GLY A 133 -5.16 -4.80 24.12
N GLU A 134 -5.53 -3.63 23.61
CA GLU A 134 -4.63 -2.63 23.03
C GLU A 134 -4.53 -1.41 23.95
N TYR A 135 -3.38 -0.75 23.98
CA TYR A 135 -3.22 0.53 24.67
C TYR A 135 -3.62 1.66 23.73
N VAL A 136 -4.58 2.47 24.15
CA VAL A 136 -5.19 3.52 23.35
C VAL A 136 -4.95 4.86 24.05
N ALA A 137 -4.34 5.80 23.33
CA ALA A 137 -4.09 7.15 23.80
C ALA A 137 -5.12 8.12 23.21
N THR A 138 -5.85 8.82 24.08
CA THR A 138 -6.67 9.99 23.70
C THR A 138 -5.81 11.24 23.83
N LEU A 139 -5.64 11.93 22.71
CA LEU A 139 -4.81 13.11 22.57
C LEU A 139 -5.70 14.34 22.40
N VAL A 140 -5.49 15.37 23.23
CA VAL A 140 -6.12 16.68 23.06
C VAL A 140 -5.03 17.70 22.81
N GLY A 141 -5.17 18.52 21.77
CA GLY A 141 -4.15 19.49 21.42
C GLY A 141 -4.58 20.46 20.34
N ASN A 142 -3.59 21.07 19.69
CA ASN A 142 -3.80 22.01 18.60
C ASN A 142 -2.86 21.74 17.42
N PHE A 143 -3.41 21.76 16.21
CA PHE A 143 -2.63 21.85 14.98
C PHE A 143 -2.03 23.25 14.82
N PRO A 144 -0.84 23.37 14.21
CA PRO A 144 -0.12 24.63 14.09
C PRO A 144 -0.76 25.63 13.12
N ASP A 145 -1.60 25.17 12.20
CA ASP A 145 -2.26 26.00 11.18
C ASP A 145 -3.63 25.44 10.75
N GLY A 146 -4.36 26.25 9.96
CA GLY A 146 -5.73 25.96 9.53
C GLY A 146 -5.91 24.87 8.48
N CYS A 147 -4.84 24.31 7.91
CA CYS A 147 -4.93 23.24 6.91
C CYS A 147 -4.42 21.90 7.41
N SER A 148 -3.62 21.94 8.49
CA SER A 148 -3.03 20.78 9.11
C SER A 148 -4.09 19.77 9.52
N THR A 149 -3.86 18.51 9.19
CA THR A 149 -4.66 17.37 9.66
C THR A 149 -3.78 16.36 10.36
N MET A 150 -4.38 15.40 11.06
CA MET A 150 -3.64 14.32 11.69
C MET A 150 -2.86 13.54 10.63
N GLY A 151 -1.55 13.44 10.82
CA GLY A 151 -0.66 12.68 9.97
C GLY A 151 -0.22 11.39 10.65
N GLU A 152 1.03 11.01 10.44
CA GLU A 152 1.58 9.78 11.00
C GLU A 152 1.78 9.88 12.52
N THR A 153 1.66 8.73 13.18
CA THR A 153 2.03 8.56 14.58
C THR A 153 3.04 7.44 14.71
N GLU A 154 4.15 7.73 15.39
CA GLU A 154 5.20 6.76 15.65
C GLU A 154 5.35 6.57 17.15
N THR A 155 5.52 5.33 17.58
CA THR A 155 5.76 5.01 18.98
C THR A 155 7.11 4.32 19.12
N THR A 156 7.91 4.75 20.07
CA THR A 156 9.20 4.15 20.39
C THR A 156 9.32 3.94 21.90
N VAL A 157 9.60 2.69 22.30
CA VAL A 157 9.83 2.36 23.70
C VAL A 157 11.33 2.42 24.00
N ILE A 158 11.71 3.25 24.98
CA ILE A 158 13.09 3.49 25.41
C ILE A 158 13.15 3.31 26.93
N GLY A 159 13.51 2.11 27.38
CA GLY A 159 13.54 1.79 28.81
C GLY A 159 12.14 1.86 29.42
N ASP A 160 11.96 2.72 30.42
CA ASP A 160 10.68 3.01 31.09
C ASP A 160 9.91 4.18 30.44
N THR A 161 10.36 4.66 29.28
CA THR A 161 9.72 5.77 28.57
C THR A 161 9.14 5.30 27.24
N ILE A 162 7.87 5.63 27.00
CA ILE A 162 7.18 5.43 25.72
C ILE A 162 7.10 6.79 25.04
N ALA A 163 7.95 7.02 24.04
CA ALA A 163 7.94 8.24 23.24
C ALA A 163 6.94 8.08 22.09
N VAL A 164 5.93 8.95 22.03
CA VAL A 164 4.93 9.00 20.98
C VAL A 164 5.16 10.28 20.17
N THR A 165 5.48 10.12 18.90
CA THR A 165 5.61 11.24 17.96
C THR A 165 4.33 11.34 17.16
N VAL A 166 3.73 12.53 17.17
CA VAL A 166 2.47 12.83 16.47
C VAL A 166 2.73 13.93 15.47
N LEU A 167 2.55 13.62 14.20
CA LEU A 167 2.78 14.55 13.11
C LEU A 167 1.43 15.06 12.58
N ALA A 168 1.44 16.29 12.09
CA ALA A 168 0.40 16.84 11.27
C ALA A 168 0.88 16.98 9.84
N ASP A 169 0.01 16.63 8.91
CA ASP A 169 0.25 16.80 7.48
C ASP A 169 -0.30 18.15 7.04
N SER A 170 0.53 18.90 6.30
CA SER A 170 0.14 20.14 5.66
C SER A 170 0.39 20.06 4.15
N PRO A 171 -0.53 20.54 3.29
CA PRO A 171 -0.29 20.57 1.86
C PRO A 171 0.76 21.66 1.51
N PRO A 172 1.75 21.38 0.65
CA PRO A 172 2.90 22.26 0.42
C PRO A 172 2.60 23.54 -0.38
N ASP A 173 1.41 23.67 -0.98
CA ASP A 173 1.08 24.74 -1.92
C ASP A 173 -0.21 25.50 -1.59
N VAL A 174 -0.63 25.47 -0.32
CA VAL A 174 -1.80 26.22 0.16
C VAL A 174 -1.41 27.30 1.15
N MET A 175 -2.04 28.47 1.05
CA MET A 175 -1.88 29.54 2.04
C MET A 175 -2.74 29.22 3.27
N CYS A 176 -2.16 28.58 4.27
CA CYS A 176 -2.84 28.27 5.53
C CYS A 176 -2.91 29.48 6.45
N THR A 177 -3.97 29.55 7.24
CA THR A 177 -4.10 30.54 8.31
C THR A 177 -3.18 30.15 9.48
N ALA A 178 -2.49 31.13 10.06
CA ALA A 178 -1.69 30.94 11.27
C ALA A 178 -2.58 30.92 12.53
N ALA A 179 -3.63 30.10 12.51
CA ALA A 179 -4.57 29.92 13.60
C ALA A 179 -4.43 28.50 14.16
N LEU A 180 -4.38 28.37 15.48
CA LEU A 180 -4.41 27.08 16.15
C LEU A 180 -5.78 26.41 15.93
N VAL A 181 -5.77 25.17 15.45
CA VAL A 181 -6.97 24.37 15.25
C VAL A 181 -6.98 23.27 16.32
N PRO A 182 -7.95 23.27 17.24
CA PRO A 182 -8.02 22.24 18.28
C PRO A 182 -8.39 20.88 17.68
N PHE A 183 -7.85 19.81 18.24
CA PHE A 183 -8.21 18.44 17.91
C PHE A 183 -8.37 17.59 19.17
N GLU A 184 -9.14 16.52 19.04
CA GLU A 184 -9.29 15.44 20.01
C GLU A 184 -9.30 14.13 19.21
N GLU A 185 -8.22 13.37 19.30
CA GLU A 185 -8.00 12.17 18.47
C GLU A 185 -7.56 10.99 19.33
N THR A 186 -7.97 9.80 18.91
CA THR A 186 -7.66 8.55 19.60
C THR A 186 -6.71 7.72 18.75
N VAL A 187 -5.55 7.36 19.29
CA VAL A 187 -4.51 6.60 18.59
C VAL A 187 -4.16 5.32 19.35
N VAL A 188 -3.96 4.24 18.62
CA VAL A 188 -3.50 2.97 19.19
C VAL A 188 -1.98 3.03 19.33
N LEU A 189 -1.48 2.75 20.53
CA LEU A 189 -0.05 2.70 20.79
C LEU A 189 0.47 1.29 20.47
N ASP A 190 1.23 1.17 19.39
CA ASP A 190 1.97 -0.07 19.09
C ASP A 190 3.23 -0.12 19.96
N LEU A 191 3.11 -0.80 21.11
CA LEU A 191 4.21 -0.97 22.06
C LEU A 191 5.08 -2.20 21.76
N GLY A 192 4.67 -3.07 20.82
CA GLY A 192 5.29 -4.38 20.63
C GLY A 192 5.25 -5.24 21.90
N GLU A 193 6.34 -5.97 22.17
CA GLU A 193 6.51 -6.76 23.40
C GLU A 193 7.15 -5.89 24.51
N VAL A 194 6.34 -5.40 25.44
CA VAL A 194 6.79 -4.65 26.63
C VAL A 194 6.66 -5.49 27.90
N GLU A 195 7.65 -5.38 28.80
CA GLU A 195 7.58 -6.04 30.10
C GLU A 195 6.53 -5.35 31.00
N PRO A 196 5.80 -6.09 31.84
CA PRO A 196 4.91 -5.50 32.83
C PRO A 196 5.66 -4.52 33.75
N GLY A 197 5.09 -3.33 33.96
CA GLY A 197 5.77 -2.26 34.67
C GLY A 197 5.05 -0.91 34.56
N GLU A 198 5.64 0.10 35.17
CA GLU A 198 5.19 1.48 35.06
C GLU A 198 6.05 2.21 34.02
N TYR A 199 5.40 2.86 33.06
CA TYR A 199 6.03 3.59 31.97
C TYR A 199 5.58 5.05 31.98
N THR A 200 6.49 5.94 31.58
CA THR A 200 6.18 7.34 31.30
C THR A 200 5.90 7.50 29.82
N VAL A 201 4.68 7.88 29.45
CA VAL A 201 4.31 8.19 28.07
C VAL A 201 4.57 9.66 27.81
N VAL A 202 5.40 9.98 26.82
CA VAL A 202 5.74 11.35 26.43
C VAL A 202 5.29 11.57 24.99
N VAL A 203 4.48 12.60 24.73
CA VAL A 203 3.98 12.93 23.39
C VAL A 203 4.60 14.24 22.93
N ASN A 204 5.38 14.20 21.84
CA ASN A 204 6.05 15.36 21.22
C ASN A 204 6.78 16.30 22.20
N ASP A 205 7.29 15.77 23.33
CA ASP A 205 7.86 16.53 24.46
C ASP A 205 6.92 17.57 25.11
N SER A 206 5.64 17.63 24.73
CA SER A 206 4.68 18.65 25.19
C SER A 206 3.69 18.11 26.23
N ALA A 207 3.31 16.82 26.12
CA ALA A 207 2.42 16.16 27.06
C ALA A 207 3.06 14.91 27.66
N THR A 208 2.70 14.59 28.90
CA THR A 208 3.23 13.42 29.60
C THR A 208 2.17 12.81 30.50
N THR A 209 2.10 11.48 30.54
CA THR A 209 1.26 10.73 31.48
C THR A 209 1.95 9.43 31.91
N THR A 210 1.38 8.73 32.88
CA THR A 210 1.89 7.45 33.37
C THR A 210 1.00 6.32 32.88
N LEU A 211 1.61 5.26 32.35
CA LEU A 211 0.95 4.04 31.92
C LEU A 211 1.42 2.86 32.76
N THR A 212 0.49 2.08 33.30
CA THR A 212 0.81 0.80 33.93
C THR A 212 0.51 -0.34 32.96
N VAL A 213 1.54 -1.05 32.54
CA VAL A 213 1.47 -2.27 31.74
C VAL A 213 1.39 -3.47 32.68
N ASN A 214 0.34 -4.28 32.56
CA ASN A 214 0.07 -5.44 33.43
C ASN A 214 0.39 -6.78 32.78
#